data_AF-F0P2W4-F1
#
_entry.id   AF-F0P2W4-F1
#
_cell.length_a   1.000
_cell.length_b   1.000
_cell.length_c   1.000
_cell.angle_alpha   90.00
_cell.angle_beta   90.00
_cell.angle_gamma   90.00
#
_symmetry.space_group_name_H-M   'P 1'
#
loop_
_entity.id
_entity.type
_entity.pdbx_description
1 polymer ?
#
loop_
_entity_poly.entity_id
_entity_poly.type
_entity_poly.pdbx_seq_one_letter_code
_entity_poly.pdbx_strand_id
1 'polypeptide(L)'
;MAWKVKQHKEVRSSMDLNMSSKLKFLAETTGATTVDQLEEEFKKELLTIKRKNIFSAEYSYKMTQRNQTSAEVWKLKANGDFNYKIFTLDWDGAVYNPFNF
;
A
#
# COMPACT_ATOMS: atom_id res chain seq x y z
N MET A 1 -5.16 -14.52 -6.36
CA MET A 1 -5.48 -14.30 -4.94
C MET A 1 -5.13 -12.85 -4.69
N ALA A 2 -6.07 -12.03 -4.23
CA ALA A 2 -5.88 -10.58 -4.23
C ALA A 2 -6.03 -10.02 -2.81
N TRP A 3 -5.20 -9.04 -2.48
CA TRP A 3 -5.37 -8.23 -1.28
C TRP A 3 -6.49 -7.24 -1.51
N LYS A 4 -7.50 -7.24 -0.63
CA LYS A 4 -8.60 -6.29 -0.71
C LYS A 4 -8.16 -4.96 -0.11
N VAL A 5 -8.12 -3.92 -0.95
CA VAL A 5 -7.71 -2.58 -0.54
C VAL A 5 -8.92 -1.76 -0.08
N LYS A 6 -8.96 -1.40 1.20
CA LYS A 6 -9.93 -0.45 1.78
C LYS A 6 -9.30 0.92 1.96
N GLN A 7 -9.86 1.93 1.30
CA GLN A 7 -9.42 3.32 1.46
C GLN A 7 -10.12 4.00 2.62
N HIS A 8 -9.36 4.68 3.49
CA HIS A 8 -9.88 5.44 4.64
C HIS A 8 -9.81 6.95 4.44
N LYS A 9 -8.81 7.42 3.70
CA LYS A 9 -8.61 8.86 3.46
C LYS A 9 -8.33 9.14 1.99
N GLU A 10 -8.88 10.24 1.51
CA GLU A 10 -8.64 10.72 0.16
C GLU A 10 -7.19 11.24 0.03
N VAL A 11 -6.59 10.93 -1.11
CA VAL A 11 -5.23 11.33 -1.47
C VAL A 11 -5.28 12.34 -2.61
N ARG A 12 -4.58 13.47 -2.46
CA ARG A 12 -4.71 14.61 -3.40
C ARG A 12 -3.41 14.98 -4.10
N SER A 13 -2.25 14.67 -3.52
CA SER A 13 -0.98 15.02 -4.16
C SER A 13 -0.63 14.03 -5.26
N SER A 14 0.12 14.48 -6.28
CA SER A 14 0.61 13.61 -7.35
C SER A 14 1.42 12.42 -6.83
N MET A 15 2.16 12.58 -5.73
CA MET A 15 2.88 11.48 -5.08
C MET A 15 1.92 10.47 -4.45
N ASP A 16 0.90 10.96 -3.73
CA ASP A 16 -0.08 10.08 -3.11
C ASP A 16 -0.89 9.29 -4.15
N LEU A 17 -1.23 9.92 -5.29
CA LEU A 17 -1.90 9.26 -6.40
C LEU A 17 -1.03 8.17 -7.02
N ASN A 18 0.27 8.44 -7.23
CA ASN A 18 1.20 7.43 -7.73
C ASN A 18 1.36 6.26 -6.75
N MET A 19 1.51 6.55 -5.45
CA MET A 19 1.58 5.52 -4.41
C MET A 19 0.29 4.69 -4.37
N SER A 20 -0.88 5.34 -4.41
CA SER A 20 -2.16 4.64 -4.41
C SER A 20 -2.34 3.73 -5.63
N SER A 21 -1.94 4.20 -6.82
CA SER A 21 -2.03 3.41 -8.05
C SER A 21 -1.14 2.17 -7.97
N LYS A 22 0.12 2.36 -7.53
CA LYS A 22 1.07 1.26 -7.32
C LYS A 22 0.63 0.28 -6.26
N LEU A 23 0.07 0.75 -5.15
CA LEU A 23 -0.42 -0.11 -4.08
C LEU A 23 -1.61 -0.96 -4.55
N LYS A 24 -2.55 -0.38 -5.30
CA LYS A 24 -3.69 -1.13 -5.87
C LYS A 24 -3.21 -2.17 -6.89
N PHE A 25 -2.31 -1.78 -7.78
CA PHE A 25 -1.69 -2.70 -8.73
C PHE A 25 -0.96 -3.84 -7.99
N LEU A 26 -0.11 -3.51 -7.01
CA LEU A 26 0.57 -4.49 -6.17
C LEU A 26 -0.42 -5.43 -5.49
N ALA A 27 -1.49 -4.93 -4.89
CA ALA A 27 -2.51 -5.75 -4.23
C ALA A 27 -3.19 -6.77 -5.16
N GLU A 28 -3.29 -6.45 -6.46
CA GLU A 28 -3.90 -7.30 -7.49
C GLU A 28 -2.88 -8.27 -8.13
N THR A 29 -1.63 -7.85 -8.31
CA THR A 29 -0.62 -8.60 -9.06
C THR A 29 0.38 -9.34 -8.17
N THR A 30 0.47 -8.98 -6.89
CA THR A 30 1.42 -9.62 -5.97
C THR A 30 1.04 -11.08 -5.75
N GLY A 31 2.06 -11.94 -5.77
CA GLY A 31 1.97 -13.32 -5.28
C GLY A 31 2.12 -13.41 -3.76
N ALA A 32 2.30 -12.29 -3.06
CA ALA A 32 2.52 -12.26 -1.62
C ALA A 32 1.30 -12.82 -0.87
N THR A 33 1.54 -13.88 -0.11
CA THR A 33 0.53 -14.52 0.74
C THR A 33 0.66 -14.09 2.20
N THR A 34 1.74 -13.38 2.54
CA THR A 34 2.05 -12.89 3.88
C THR A 34 2.26 -11.38 3.85
N VAL A 35 1.99 -10.72 4.98
CA VAL A 35 2.19 -9.27 5.11
C VAL A 35 3.67 -8.88 4.94
N ASP A 36 4.61 -9.72 5.39
CA ASP A 36 6.04 -9.41 5.28
C ASP A 36 6.51 -9.33 3.83
N GLN A 37 6.08 -10.30 3.00
CA GLN A 37 6.36 -10.28 1.55
C GLN A 37 5.73 -9.06 0.87
N LEU A 38 4.48 -8.76 1.23
CA LEU A 38 3.77 -7.58 0.72
C LEU A 38 4.48 -6.28 1.10
N GLU A 39 4.98 -6.18 2.34
CA GLU A 39 5.73 -5.02 2.82
C GLU A 39 7.05 -4.85 2.05
N GLU A 40 7.76 -5.95 1.76
CA GLU A 40 9.00 -5.91 0.98
C GLU A 40 8.75 -5.43 -0.45
N GLU A 41 7.73 -5.97 -1.13
CA GLU A 41 7.35 -5.53 -2.47
C GLU A 41 6.84 -4.08 -2.47
N PHE A 42 6.08 -3.69 -1.46
CA PHE A 42 5.63 -2.31 -1.30
C PHE A 42 6.80 -1.33 -1.17
N LYS A 43 7.84 -1.67 -0.39
CA LYS A 43 9.06 -0.85 -0.29
C LYS A 43 9.76 -0.72 -1.64
N LYS A 44 9.87 -1.81 -2.41
CA LYS A 44 10.43 -1.77 -3.78
C LYS A 44 9.62 -0.85 -4.68
N GLU A 45 8.30 -0.94 -4.65
CA GLU A 45 7.41 -0.07 -5.43
C GLU A 45 7.55 1.41 -5.05
N LEU A 46 7.70 1.74 -3.76
CA LEU A 46 7.92 3.12 -3.31
C LEU A 46 9.19 3.73 -3.90
N LEU A 47 10.27 2.96 -4.02
CA LEU A 47 11.54 3.44 -4.59
C LEU A 47 11.43 3.79 -6.08
N THR A 48 10.44 3.24 -6.79
CA THR A 48 10.20 3.56 -8.20
C THR A 48 9.43 4.87 -8.40
N ILE A 49 8.84 5.44 -7.33
CA ILE A 49 8.11 6.70 -7.41
C ILE A 49 9.13 7.84 -7.56
N LYS A 50 9.16 8.46 -8.74
CA LYS A 50 10.05 9.59 -9.02
C LYS A 50 9.86 10.70 -7.98
N ARG A 51 10.97 11.11 -7.37
CA ARG A 51 11.02 12.25 -6.44
C ARG A 51 10.64 13.52 -7.21
N LYS A 52 9.61 14.23 -6.73
CA LYS A 52 9.26 15.58 -7.21
C LYS A 52 9.68 16.67 -6.21
N ASN A 53 10.10 16.27 -5.01
CA ASN A 53 10.37 17.10 -3.85
C ASN A 53 11.52 16.49 -3.02
N ILE A 54 11.94 17.19 -1.96
CA ILE A 54 13.08 16.79 -1.09
C ILE A 54 12.80 15.46 -0.38
N PHE A 55 11.53 15.17 -0.08
CA PHE A 55 11.12 13.94 0.57
C PHE A 55 10.74 12.89 -0.46
N SER A 56 11.41 11.74 -0.38
CA SER A 56 11.07 10.60 -1.19
C SER A 56 9.82 9.86 -0.66
N ALA A 57 9.22 9.03 -1.51
CA ALA A 57 8.05 8.25 -1.12
C ALA A 57 8.37 7.22 -0.02
N GLU A 58 9.57 6.62 -0.02
CA GLU A 58 10.00 5.67 1.02
C GLU A 58 10.04 6.26 2.44
N TYR A 59 10.18 7.58 2.55
CA TYR A 59 10.15 8.29 3.84
C TYR A 59 8.77 8.89 4.16
N SER A 60 7.88 8.93 3.18
CA SER A 60 6.55 9.53 3.31
C SER A 60 5.47 8.51 3.62
N TYR A 61 5.73 7.22 3.36
CA TYR A 61 4.77 6.15 3.56
C TYR A 61 5.38 4.96 4.29
N LYS A 62 4.57 4.29 5.10
CA LYS A 62 4.96 3.07 5.79
C LYS A 62 3.82 2.08 5.79
N MET A 63 4.13 0.84 5.47
CA MET A 63 3.24 -0.29 5.70
C MET A 63 3.52 -0.86 7.08
N THR A 64 2.49 -1.22 7.82
CA THR A 64 2.59 -1.84 9.14
C THR A 64 1.67 -3.04 9.20
N GLN A 65 2.17 -4.15 9.75
CA GLN A 65 1.37 -5.33 9.99
C GLN A 65 0.36 -5.08 11.13
N ARG A 66 -0.92 -5.39 10.87
CA ARG A 66 -1.95 -5.44 11.92
C ARG A 66 -2.13 -6.85 12.45
N ASN A 67 -2.10 -7.84 11.55
CA ASN A 67 -2.08 -9.27 11.84
C ASN A 67 -1.44 -10.04 10.65
N GLN A 68 -1.42 -11.37 10.68
CA GLN A 68 -0.80 -12.17 9.61
C GLN A 68 -1.43 -12.00 8.21
N THR A 69 -2.67 -11.52 8.14
CA THR A 69 -3.47 -11.40 6.93
C THR A 69 -3.99 -9.98 6.69
N SER A 70 -3.45 -8.97 7.38
CA SER A 70 -3.92 -7.59 7.31
C SER A 70 -2.78 -6.62 7.53
N ALA A 71 -2.65 -5.68 6.60
CA ALA A 71 -1.66 -4.63 6.61
C ALA A 71 -2.31 -3.25 6.56
N GLU A 72 -1.68 -2.26 7.16
CA GLU A 72 -2.11 -0.87 7.11
C GLU A 72 -1.05 -0.03 6.41
N VAL A 73 -1.48 0.90 5.56
CA VAL A 73 -0.60 1.85 4.89
C VAL A 73 -0.85 3.24 5.45
N TRP A 74 0.21 3.83 5.98
CA TRP A 74 0.21 5.11 6.66
C TRP A 74 0.98 6.16 5.88
N LYS A 75 0.49 7.41 5.93
CA LYS A 75 1.30 8.58 5.63
C LYS A 75 2.08 8.98 6.87
N LEU A 76 3.36 9.26 6.69
CA LEU A 76 4.21 9.80 7.75
C LEU A 76 4.26 11.32 7.69
N LYS A 77 4.60 11.93 8.84
CA LYS A 77 5.02 13.32 8.95
C LYS A 77 6.49 13.42 8.57
N ALA A 78 6.99 14.65 8.38
CA ALA A 78 8.39 14.88 8.01
C ALA A 78 9.41 14.40 9.06
N ASN A 79 8.99 14.24 10.32
CA ASN A 79 9.81 13.69 11.40
C ASN A 79 9.75 12.15 11.50
N GLY A 80 9.01 11.48 10.60
CA GLY A 80 8.84 10.02 10.60
C GLY A 80 7.66 9.51 11.43
N ASP A 81 6.95 10.37 12.16
CA ASP A 81 5.77 9.95 12.94
C ASP A 81 4.59 9.62 12.04
N PHE A 82 3.71 8.74 12.51
CA PHE A 82 2.44 8.46 11.83
C PHE A 82 1.58 9.73 11.77
N ASN A 83 1.15 10.10 10.56
CA ASN A 83 0.22 11.20 10.35
C ASN A 83 -1.21 10.69 10.29
N TYR A 84 -1.52 9.87 9.30
CA TYR A 84 -2.84 9.26 9.13
C TYR A 84 -2.77 7.99 8.28
N LYS A 85 -3.72 7.10 8.52
CA LYS A 85 -3.92 5.88 7.74
C LYS A 85 -4.59 6.21 6.42
N ILE A 86 -4.06 5.66 5.33
CA ILE A 86 -4.59 5.85 3.98
C ILE A 86 -5.37 4.62 3.55
N PHE A 87 -4.77 3.44 3.70
CA PHE A 87 -5.34 2.17 3.27
C PHE A 87 -5.22 1.09 4.35
N THR A 88 -6.13 0.13 4.29
CA THR A 88 -5.97 -1.20 4.90
C THR A 88 -6.03 -2.23 3.78
N LEU A 89 -5.15 -3.22 3.81
CA LEU A 89 -5.13 -4.34 2.90
C LEU A 89 -5.44 -5.58 3.71
N ASP A 90 -6.52 -6.26 3.36
CA ASP A 90 -6.93 -7.52 3.98
C ASP A 90 -6.75 -8.64 2.97
N TRP A 91 -6.06 -9.71 3.35
CA TRP A 91 -5.92 -10.90 2.52
C TRP A 91 -7.25 -11.63 2.47
N ASP A 92 -7.89 -11.61 1.30
CA ASP A 92 -9.21 -12.21 1.14
C ASP A 92 -9.10 -13.74 0.95
N GLY A 93 -7.92 -14.27 0.61
CA GLY A 93 -7.73 -15.69 0.28
C GLY A 93 -8.56 -16.20 -0.92
N ALA A 94 -9.48 -15.38 -1.43
CA ALA A 94 -10.35 -15.67 -2.54
C ALA A 94 -9.53 -15.77 -3.84
N VAL A 95 -9.73 -16.88 -4.53
CA VAL A 95 -9.34 -17.02 -5.94
C VAL A 95 -10.18 -16.02 -6.72
N TYR A 96 -9.53 -15.10 -7.43
CA TYR A 96 -10.21 -14.17 -8.34
C TYR A 96 -11.14 -14.99 -9.26
N ASN A 97 -12.45 -14.81 -9.10
CA ASN A 97 -13.46 -15.43 -9.96
C ASN A 97 -14.02 -14.35 -10.91
N PRO A 98 -13.61 -14.33 -12.18
CA PRO A 98 -14.09 -13.34 -13.14
C PRO A 98 -15.56 -13.51 -13.55
N PHE A 99 -16.30 -14.47 -12.97
CA PHE A 99 -17.67 -14.83 -13.39
C PHE A 99 -18.77 -14.62 -12.33
N ASN A 100 -18.53 -13.85 -11.27
CA ASN A 100 -19.63 -13.45 -10.38
C ASN A 100 -20.47 -12.35 -11.06
N PHE A 101 -21.55 -12.77 -11.73
CA PHE A 101 -22.66 -11.93 -12.20
C PHE A 101 -23.78 -11.89 -11.15
#